data_AF-K4D762-F1
#
_entry.id   AF-K4D762-F1
#
_cell.length_a   1.000
_cell.length_b   1.000
_cell.length_c   1.000
_cell.angle_alpha   90.00
_cell.angle_beta   90.00
_cell.angle_gamma   90.00
#
_symmetry.space_group_name_H-M   'P 1'
#
loop_
_entity.id
_entity.type
_entity.pdbx_description
1 polymer ?
#
loop_
_entity_poly.entity_id
_entity_poly.type
_entity_poly.pdbx_seq_one_letter_code
_entity_poly.pdbx_strand_id
1 'polypeptide(L)'
;MDSIQLEHENVTKLVLVTLRGGVKEGGGFSNTENDPMNSKELNEESKGNLFVNFFTITAKKPNSALRKVARIRLTSGFEITAYIPGIGHNSQEHSIVLVRGGRVKYLPIVRYHIVRGTLDVVGVKDRQQGRFNSRYCRKKIAKSDPIYRNRLVHILVNRILKHGKKSLAYQIIYRAVKKIQQKTETNPLSVLRQAIHGVTPDITVKARRLGGSSHQVPIEIGSTQGKELAIRWLLVASRKRPGRNMAFKLSGELVDAAKGSGDAIRKKEETHRMAEANRSFAHFL
;
A
#
# COMPACT_ATOMS: atom_id res chain seq x y z
N MET A 1 26.52 -5.13 -23.00
CA MET A 1 26.10 -4.91 -21.59
C MET A 1 25.07 -3.80 -21.69
N ASP A 2 23.83 -4.14 -22.03
CA ASP A 2 22.86 -3.11 -22.46
C ASP A 2 21.54 -3.34 -21.75
N SER A 3 21.43 -2.69 -20.60
CA SER A 3 20.26 -2.72 -19.76
C SER A 3 19.24 -1.67 -20.20
N ILE A 4 18.26 -2.13 -20.95
CA ILE A 4 16.82 -1.86 -20.81
C ILE A 4 16.43 -0.36 -20.78
N GLN A 5 16.09 0.13 -21.98
CA GLN A 5 15.13 1.22 -22.16
C GLN A 5 13.77 0.76 -21.61
N LEU A 6 13.26 1.50 -20.63
CA LEU A 6 11.88 1.36 -20.15
C LEU A 6 11.29 2.77 -20.16
N GLU A 7 10.80 3.16 -21.34
CA GLU A 7 10.04 4.38 -21.56
C GLU A 7 8.79 4.33 -20.68
N HIS A 8 8.77 5.17 -19.64
CA HIS A 8 7.58 5.40 -18.85
C HIS A 8 6.66 6.37 -19.60
N GLU A 9 5.74 5.81 -20.39
CA GLU A 9 4.66 6.55 -21.05
C GLU A 9 3.89 7.45 -20.06
N ASN A 10 3.71 8.72 -20.46
CA ASN A 10 2.89 9.77 -19.85
C ASN A 10 3.52 10.67 -18.77
N VAL A 11 4.81 11.00 -18.90
CA VAL A 11 5.44 12.11 -18.16
C VAL A 11 5.91 13.17 -19.15
N THR A 12 5.11 14.22 -19.36
CA THR A 12 5.54 15.37 -20.18
C THR A 12 6.40 16.29 -19.33
N LYS A 13 7.64 16.55 -19.78
CA LYS A 13 8.61 17.42 -19.10
C LYS A 13 8.56 18.85 -19.63
N LEU A 14 8.80 19.79 -18.71
CA LEU A 14 8.93 21.25 -18.86
C LEU A 14 7.62 21.98 -19.15
N VAL A 15 7.27 22.90 -18.24
CA VAL A 15 6.04 23.68 -18.29
C VAL A 15 6.26 25.04 -17.62
N LEU A 16 6.04 26.13 -18.38
CA LEU A 16 6.19 27.53 -17.96
C LEU A 16 4.80 28.12 -17.66
N VAL A 17 4.53 28.54 -16.42
CA VAL A 17 3.22 29.05 -16.01
C VAL A 17 3.09 30.53 -16.40
N THR A 18 2.18 30.86 -17.32
CA THR A 18 1.72 32.25 -17.56
C THR A 18 0.20 32.25 -17.79
N LEU A 19 -0.52 33.15 -17.13
CA LEU A 19 -1.97 33.35 -17.31
C LEU A 19 -2.23 34.76 -17.85
N ARG A 20 -3.08 34.88 -18.88
CA ARG A 20 -3.75 36.13 -19.27
C ARG A 20 -5.26 35.89 -19.47
N GLY A 21 -6.06 36.88 -19.08
CA GLY A 21 -7.42 37.12 -19.57
C GLY A 21 -8.56 36.60 -18.70
N GLY A 22 -9.30 37.51 -18.07
CA GLY A 22 -10.43 37.22 -17.17
C GLY A 22 -11.79 37.08 -17.83
N VAL A 23 -12.81 36.82 -16.99
CA VAL A 23 -14.24 37.02 -17.28
C VAL A 23 -14.90 37.57 -16.01
N LYS A 24 -15.77 38.56 -16.22
CA LYS A 24 -16.46 39.43 -15.26
C LYS A 24 -17.20 38.67 -14.15
N GLU A 25 -16.94 39.01 -12.89
CA GLU A 25 -17.84 38.72 -11.78
C GLU A 25 -18.76 39.93 -11.55
N GLY A 26 -20.07 39.70 -11.59
CA GLY A 26 -21.08 40.66 -11.17
C GLY A 26 -21.56 40.39 -9.75
N GLY A 27 -21.71 41.48 -8.98
CA GLY A 27 -22.42 41.60 -7.69
C GLY A 27 -21.58 41.19 -6.48
N GLY A 28 -20.98 42.10 -5.71
CA GLY A 28 -21.62 43.05 -4.77
C GLY A 28 -21.51 42.47 -3.34
N PHE A 29 -20.82 43.06 -2.36
CA PHE A 29 -21.18 44.29 -1.64
C PHE A 29 -19.99 44.96 -0.93
N SER A 30 -20.21 46.23 -0.61
CA SER A 30 -19.34 47.37 -0.27
C SER A 30 -18.82 47.46 1.18
N ASN A 31 -17.86 48.37 1.39
CA ASN A 31 -18.00 49.65 2.14
C ASN A 31 -16.66 50.44 2.04
N THR A 32 -16.57 51.48 1.18
CA THR A 32 -16.61 52.96 1.47
C THR A 32 -15.41 53.46 2.29
N GLU A 33 -14.45 54.19 1.69
CA GLU A 33 -14.34 55.69 1.56
C GLU A 33 -13.25 56.21 2.54
N ASN A 34 -12.30 57.15 2.31
CA ASN A 34 -12.14 58.31 1.42
C ASN A 34 -10.63 58.72 1.27
N ASP A 35 -10.20 59.11 0.05
CA ASP A 35 -9.38 60.28 -0.45
C ASP A 35 -8.16 60.89 0.31
N PRO A 36 -7.26 61.75 -0.29
CA PRO A 36 -7.11 62.24 -1.70
C PRO A 36 -5.64 62.33 -2.28
N MET A 37 -5.54 62.69 -3.57
CA MET A 37 -4.47 63.44 -4.30
C MET A 37 -2.99 63.00 -4.28
N ASN A 38 -2.42 62.69 -5.46
CA ASN A 38 -1.58 63.62 -6.26
C ASN A 38 -0.97 62.87 -7.46
N SER A 39 -0.95 63.51 -8.62
CA SER A 39 -0.39 63.01 -9.88
C SER A 39 0.84 63.82 -10.28
N LYS A 40 1.75 63.19 -11.04
CA LYS A 40 3.03 63.65 -11.62
C LYS A 40 4.26 63.27 -10.76
N GLU A 41 5.32 62.62 -11.26
CA GLU A 41 5.69 62.21 -12.62
C GLU A 41 6.93 61.28 -12.56
N LEU A 42 7.21 60.59 -13.68
CA LEU A 42 8.50 59.98 -14.12
C LEU A 42 8.80 58.50 -13.77
N ASN A 43 8.64 57.69 -14.83
CA ASN A 43 9.56 56.69 -15.39
C ASN A 43 10.40 55.83 -14.43
N GLU A 44 10.10 54.52 -14.42
CA GLU A 44 11.08 53.44 -14.64
C GLU A 44 10.34 52.09 -14.72
N GLU A 45 10.68 51.30 -15.74
CA GLU A 45 10.35 49.89 -15.98
C GLU A 45 9.14 49.30 -15.21
N SER A 46 7.99 49.24 -15.87
CA SER A 46 6.81 48.54 -15.33
C SER A 46 7.07 47.04 -15.26
N LYS A 47 7.60 46.60 -14.11
CA LYS A 47 7.51 45.23 -13.59
C LYS A 47 6.05 44.78 -13.70
N GLY A 48 5.73 44.02 -14.75
CA GLY A 48 4.41 43.44 -14.93
C GLY A 48 4.21 42.32 -13.92
N ASN A 49 3.56 42.61 -12.80
CA ASN A 49 3.03 41.61 -11.87
C ASN A 49 2.18 40.60 -12.64
N LEU A 50 2.56 39.32 -12.64
CA LEU A 50 1.78 38.23 -13.24
C LEU A 50 1.18 37.36 -12.13
N PHE A 51 -0.12 37.52 -11.90
CA PHE A 51 -0.90 36.83 -10.88
C PHE A 51 -1.26 35.36 -11.26
N VAL A 52 -1.29 34.43 -10.30
CA VAL A 52 -1.82 33.06 -10.41
C VAL A 52 -3.09 32.91 -9.59
N ASN A 53 -4.16 32.53 -10.27
CA ASN A 53 -5.41 32.19 -9.61
C ASN A 53 -5.46 30.68 -9.32
N PHE A 54 -5.27 30.31 -8.05
CA PHE A 54 -5.60 28.98 -7.55
C PHE A 54 -7.10 28.91 -7.26
N PHE A 55 -7.79 27.91 -7.81
CA PHE A 55 -9.21 27.73 -7.55
C PHE A 55 -9.50 26.41 -6.83
N THR A 56 -10.52 26.44 -5.98
CA THR A 56 -11.05 25.26 -5.29
C THR A 56 -12.23 24.71 -6.06
N ILE A 57 -12.17 23.42 -6.42
CA ILE A 57 -13.27 22.70 -7.07
C ILE A 57 -13.89 21.74 -6.06
N THR A 58 -15.21 21.76 -5.93
CA THR A 58 -15.96 20.79 -5.11
C THR A 58 -15.98 19.43 -5.79
N ALA A 59 -15.64 18.37 -5.05
CA ALA A 59 -15.66 17.01 -5.56
C ALA A 59 -17.10 16.51 -5.85
N LYS A 60 -17.25 15.57 -6.80
CA LYS A 60 -18.54 14.89 -7.04
C LYS A 60 -18.93 14.06 -5.81
N LYS A 61 -20.20 14.15 -5.36
CA LYS A 61 -20.78 13.31 -4.29
C LYS A 61 -20.40 11.84 -4.53
N PRO A 62 -19.86 11.11 -3.53
CA PRO A 62 -20.26 11.09 -2.11
C PRO A 62 -19.46 12.00 -1.16
N ASN A 63 -18.46 12.75 -1.62
CA ASN A 63 -17.64 13.62 -0.75
C ASN A 63 -17.86 15.10 -1.08
N SER A 64 -18.09 15.95 -0.06
CA SER A 64 -18.24 17.41 -0.18
C SER A 64 -16.92 18.19 -0.08
N ALA A 65 -15.79 17.50 0.02
CA ALA A 65 -14.49 18.12 0.27
C ALA A 65 -14.01 19.00 -0.90
N LEU A 66 -13.56 20.22 -0.58
CA LEU A 66 -12.89 21.11 -1.53
C LEU A 66 -11.55 20.52 -1.97
N ARG A 67 -11.28 20.58 -3.27
CA ARG A 67 -10.03 20.11 -3.88
C ARG A 67 -9.31 21.29 -4.53
N LYS A 68 -8.01 21.42 -4.26
CA LYS A 68 -7.17 22.46 -4.85
C LYS A 68 -6.72 22.04 -6.24
N VAL A 69 -6.92 22.90 -7.23
CA VAL A 69 -6.63 22.64 -8.64
C VAL A 69 -5.94 23.87 -9.22
N ALA A 70 -5.01 23.65 -10.14
CA ALA A 70 -4.32 24.72 -10.87
C ALA A 70 -4.62 24.61 -12.37
N ARG A 71 -4.80 25.77 -13.02
CA ARG A 71 -4.67 25.88 -14.48
C ARG A 71 -3.19 26.01 -14.81
N ILE A 72 -2.72 25.20 -15.75
CA ILE A 72 -1.33 25.07 -16.12
C ILE A 72 -1.25 25.15 -17.65
N ARG A 73 -0.36 25.99 -18.16
CA ARG A 73 -0.08 26.09 -19.59
C ARG A 73 1.16 25.28 -19.93
N LEU A 74 1.01 24.22 -20.72
CA LEU A 74 2.10 23.36 -21.19
C LEU A 74 3.07 24.13 -22.09
N THR A 75 4.31 23.64 -22.22
CA THR A 75 5.29 24.14 -23.21
C THR A 75 4.77 24.07 -24.65
N SER A 76 3.89 23.11 -24.93
CA SER A 76 3.16 22.98 -26.18
C SER A 76 2.09 24.04 -26.41
N GLY A 77 1.95 25.03 -25.52
CA GLY A 77 0.96 26.12 -25.62
C GLY A 77 -0.45 25.76 -25.13
N PHE A 78 -0.77 24.47 -24.96
CA PHE A 78 -2.07 23.98 -24.47
C PHE A 78 -2.29 24.25 -22.98
N GLU A 79 -3.51 24.59 -22.61
CA GLU A 79 -3.91 24.76 -21.22
C GLU A 79 -4.57 23.50 -20.67
N ILE A 80 -4.14 23.09 -19.48
CA ILE A 80 -4.68 21.95 -18.77
C ILE A 80 -5.03 22.31 -17.33
N THR A 81 -6.00 21.59 -16.79
CA THR A 81 -6.40 21.68 -15.39
C THR A 81 -5.82 20.48 -14.63
N ALA A 82 -5.00 20.73 -13.60
CA ALA A 82 -4.31 19.69 -12.84
C ALA A 82 -4.57 19.78 -11.34
N TYR A 83 -4.72 18.61 -10.70
CA TYR A 83 -4.97 18.50 -9.27
C TYR A 83 -3.69 18.65 -8.45
N ILE A 84 -3.77 19.41 -7.36
CA ILE A 84 -2.69 19.61 -6.39
C ILE A 84 -2.84 18.60 -5.24
N PRO A 85 -1.95 17.59 -5.11
CA PRO A 85 -2.12 16.56 -4.09
C PRO A 85 -1.56 16.98 -2.72
N GLY A 86 -2.38 16.90 -1.67
CA GLY A 86 -1.94 17.10 -0.27
C GLY A 86 -2.81 18.10 0.50
N ILE A 87 -2.39 18.41 1.72
CA ILE A 87 -2.98 19.44 2.59
C ILE A 87 -2.02 20.64 2.53
N GLY A 88 -2.41 21.74 1.90
CA GLY A 88 -1.53 22.90 1.64
C GLY A 88 -0.58 22.73 0.45
N HIS A 89 -0.02 23.82 -0.11
CA HIS A 89 0.94 23.83 -1.23
C HIS A 89 1.83 25.09 -1.17
N ASN A 90 3.05 25.01 -1.72
CA ASN A 90 4.03 26.10 -1.78
C ASN A 90 4.24 26.62 -3.21
N SER A 91 3.34 26.26 -4.14
CA SER A 91 3.49 26.65 -5.54
C SER A 91 3.16 28.14 -5.66
N GLN A 92 4.05 28.89 -6.28
CA GLN A 92 3.93 30.31 -6.52
C GLN A 92 3.61 30.56 -8.00
N GLU A 93 3.45 31.85 -8.31
CA GLU A 93 3.30 32.33 -9.67
C GLU A 93 4.57 32.01 -10.47
N HIS A 94 4.42 31.53 -11.71
CA HIS A 94 5.54 31.08 -12.57
C HIS A 94 6.31 29.83 -12.11
N SER A 95 5.89 29.14 -11.06
CA SER A 95 6.55 27.90 -10.63
C SER A 95 6.56 26.85 -11.75
N ILE A 96 7.73 26.28 -12.00
CA ILE A 96 7.90 25.18 -12.94
C ILE A 96 7.45 23.90 -12.23
N VAL A 97 6.42 23.27 -12.79
CA VAL A 97 5.79 22.10 -12.18
C VAL A 97 5.80 20.91 -13.13
N LEU A 98 6.04 19.72 -12.57
CA LEU A 98 5.93 18.48 -13.32
C LEU A 98 4.50 17.94 -13.20
N VAL A 99 3.90 17.59 -14.32
CA VAL A 99 2.53 17.09 -14.38
C VAL A 99 2.52 15.63 -14.86
N ARG A 100 1.71 14.80 -14.21
CA ARG A 100 1.50 13.39 -14.57
C ARG A 100 0.06 13.17 -15.01
N GLY A 101 -0.14 12.46 -16.11
CA GLY A 101 -1.46 11.99 -16.54
C GLY A 101 -2.09 11.01 -15.53
N GLY A 102 -3.41 11.08 -15.36
CA GLY A 102 -4.18 10.11 -14.59
C GLY A 102 -5.49 10.66 -14.02
N ARG A 103 -6.53 9.79 -13.94
CA ARG A 103 -7.82 10.15 -13.35
C ARG A 103 -7.68 10.57 -11.88
N VAL A 104 -8.25 11.72 -11.52
CA VAL A 104 -8.32 12.19 -10.12
C VAL A 104 -9.61 11.65 -9.50
N LYS A 105 -9.51 11.06 -8.30
CA LYS A 105 -10.68 10.47 -7.62
C LYS A 105 -11.71 11.58 -7.32
N TYR A 106 -12.95 11.39 -7.76
CA TYR A 106 -14.09 12.30 -7.57
C TYR A 106 -14.02 13.65 -8.30
N LEU A 107 -13.05 13.83 -9.21
CA LEU A 107 -12.94 15.02 -10.08
C LEU A 107 -12.95 14.56 -11.54
N PRO A 108 -14.12 14.45 -12.19
CA PRO A 108 -14.22 13.89 -13.55
C PRO A 108 -13.57 14.76 -14.63
N ILE A 109 -13.54 16.09 -14.41
CA ILE A 109 -12.96 17.07 -15.35
C ILE A 109 -11.42 17.05 -15.29
N VAL A 110 -10.84 16.68 -14.15
CA VAL A 110 -9.39 16.79 -13.92
C VAL A 110 -8.69 15.47 -14.24
N ARG A 111 -7.87 15.48 -15.30
CA ARG A 111 -7.16 14.29 -15.82
C ARG A 111 -5.66 14.29 -15.53
N TYR A 112 -5.17 15.28 -14.80
CA TYR A 112 -3.76 15.49 -14.54
C TYR A 112 -3.50 15.73 -13.05
N HIS A 113 -2.34 15.29 -12.57
CA HIS A 113 -1.86 15.50 -11.20
C HIS A 113 -0.54 16.26 -11.23
N ILE A 114 -0.39 17.27 -10.37
CA ILE A 114 0.93 17.86 -10.12
C ILE A 114 1.76 16.89 -9.28
N VAL A 115 2.98 16.62 -9.73
CA VAL A 115 3.96 15.81 -9.00
C VAL A 115 4.63 16.69 -7.95
N ARG A 116 4.59 16.26 -6.67
CA ARG A 116 5.31 16.92 -5.58
C ARG A 116 6.64 16.25 -5.29
N GLY A 117 7.60 17.04 -4.81
CA GLY A 117 8.96 16.62 -4.51
C GLY A 117 9.89 16.72 -5.72
N THR A 118 9.50 17.47 -6.75
CA THR A 118 10.24 17.70 -8.00
C THR A 118 10.04 19.14 -8.45
N LEU A 119 11.10 19.78 -8.96
CA LEU A 119 11.12 21.20 -9.34
C LEU A 119 10.68 22.09 -8.16
N ASP A 120 9.84 23.10 -8.38
CA ASP A 120 9.50 24.11 -7.37
C ASP A 120 8.46 23.63 -6.35
N VAL A 121 7.84 22.46 -6.56
CA VAL A 121 6.80 21.93 -5.69
C VAL A 121 7.40 21.05 -4.60
N VAL A 122 7.69 21.66 -3.45
CA VAL A 122 8.23 20.97 -2.26
C VAL A 122 7.26 19.91 -1.72
N GLY A 123 7.82 18.86 -1.10
CA GLY A 123 7.06 17.83 -0.37
C GLY A 123 6.27 18.39 0.81
N VAL A 124 5.25 17.65 1.26
CA VAL A 124 4.50 18.00 2.47
C VAL A 124 5.38 17.72 3.69
N LYS A 125 5.64 18.75 4.51
CA LYS A 125 6.54 18.68 5.68
C LYS A 125 6.12 17.61 6.70
N ASP A 126 4.81 17.53 7.02
CA ASP A 126 4.30 16.61 8.06
C ASP A 126 3.76 15.28 7.51
N ARG A 127 4.44 14.69 6.51
CA ARG A 127 4.01 13.40 5.96
C ARG A 127 4.46 12.25 6.87
N GLN A 128 3.61 11.87 7.82
CA GLN A 128 3.89 10.74 8.72
C GLN A 128 3.88 9.36 8.04
N GLN A 129 3.27 9.22 6.86
CA GLN A 129 3.31 7.95 6.12
C GLN A 129 3.27 8.15 4.60
N GLY A 130 4.22 7.54 3.90
CA GLY A 130 4.15 7.38 2.45
C GLY A 130 2.96 6.50 2.11
N ARG A 131 2.04 6.97 1.24
CA ARG A 131 1.07 6.08 0.62
C ARG A 131 1.85 5.03 -0.18
N PHE A 132 2.03 3.85 0.38
CA PHE A 132 2.33 2.65 -0.40
C PHE A 132 1.19 2.52 -1.41
N ASN A 133 1.42 2.89 -2.66
CA ASN A 133 0.42 2.73 -3.72
C ASN A 133 0.13 1.24 -3.85
N SER A 134 -0.99 0.79 -3.27
CA SER A 134 -1.40 -0.61 -3.19
C SER A 134 -1.70 -1.25 -4.55
N ARG A 135 -1.73 -0.45 -5.63
CA ARG A 135 -2.14 -0.92 -6.97
C ARG A 135 -1.04 -1.60 -7.77
N TYR A 136 0.23 -1.41 -7.43
CA TYR A 136 1.36 -2.13 -8.04
C TYR A 136 2.47 -2.29 -7.00
N CYS A 137 2.25 -3.13 -5.99
CA CYS A 137 3.34 -3.62 -5.17
C CYS A 137 4.09 -4.67 -6.01
N ARG A 138 5.25 -4.32 -6.57
CA ARG A 138 6.16 -5.32 -7.15
C ARG A 138 6.38 -6.40 -6.08
N LYS A 139 6.04 -7.66 -6.39
CA LYS A 139 6.21 -8.79 -5.47
C LYS A 139 7.69 -8.84 -5.06
N LYS A 140 8.01 -8.36 -3.84
CA LYS A 140 9.36 -8.44 -3.33
C LYS A 140 9.69 -9.91 -3.11
N ILE A 141 10.69 -10.40 -3.83
CA ILE A 141 11.23 -11.74 -3.60
C ILE A 141 11.79 -11.73 -2.18
N ALA A 142 11.28 -12.62 -1.33
CA ALA A 142 11.76 -12.73 0.04
C ALA A 142 13.24 -13.14 0.01
N LYS A 143 14.08 -12.41 0.73
CA LYS A 143 15.50 -12.75 0.89
C LYS A 143 15.62 -14.12 1.58
N SER A 144 16.75 -14.77 1.39
CA SER A 144 17.07 -16.00 2.13
C SER A 144 17.58 -15.69 3.53
N ASP A 145 17.43 -16.64 4.44
CA ASP A 145 17.96 -16.58 5.80
C ASP A 145 19.50 -16.45 5.81
N PRO A 146 20.12 -15.65 6.70
CA PRO A 146 21.57 -15.51 6.73
C PRO A 146 22.34 -16.80 7.07
N ILE A 147 21.79 -17.66 7.93
CA ILE A 147 22.48 -18.85 8.43
C ILE A 147 22.16 -20.06 7.55
N TYR A 148 20.88 -20.39 7.42
CA TYR A 148 20.44 -21.59 6.70
C TYR A 148 20.28 -21.37 5.19
N ARG A 149 20.47 -20.13 4.70
CA ARG A 149 20.25 -19.73 3.29
C ARG A 149 18.91 -20.18 2.73
N ASN A 150 17.91 -20.34 3.60
CA ASN A 150 16.61 -20.90 3.26
C ASN A 150 15.52 -19.81 3.29
N ARG A 151 14.70 -19.76 2.23
CA ARG A 151 13.60 -18.81 2.11
C ARG A 151 12.43 -19.10 3.06
N LEU A 152 12.12 -20.37 3.35
CA LEU A 152 11.03 -20.75 4.25
C LEU A 152 11.29 -20.26 5.68
N VAL A 153 12.52 -20.43 6.15
CA VAL A 153 12.97 -19.93 7.46
C VAL A 153 12.81 -18.41 7.52
N HIS A 154 13.24 -17.69 6.48
CA HIS A 154 13.09 -16.23 6.43
C HIS A 154 11.62 -15.77 6.41
N ILE A 155 10.74 -16.47 5.68
CA ILE A 155 9.29 -16.19 5.69
C ILE A 155 8.73 -16.39 7.11
N LEU A 156 9.12 -17.46 7.78
CA LEU A 156 8.68 -17.75 9.15
C LEU A 156 9.16 -16.67 10.14
N VAL A 157 10.42 -16.23 10.04
CA VAL A 157 10.97 -15.11 10.83
C VAL A 157 10.13 -13.84 10.62
N ASN A 158 9.83 -13.49 9.37
CA ASN A 158 9.01 -12.31 9.06
C ASN A 158 7.57 -12.43 9.58
N ARG A 159 7.02 -13.64 9.74
CA ARG A 159 5.68 -13.88 10.30
C ARG A 159 5.67 -13.90 11.83
N ILE A 160 6.79 -14.25 12.47
CA ILE A 160 6.99 -14.14 13.93
C ILE A 160 7.24 -12.70 14.36
N LEU A 161 7.94 -11.94 13.51
CA LEU A 161 8.33 -10.55 13.75
C LEU A 161 7.15 -9.70 14.27
N LYS A 162 7.34 -9.10 15.44
CA LYS A 162 6.43 -8.10 16.02
C LYS A 162 7.17 -6.78 16.24
N HIS A 163 6.50 -5.67 15.98
CA HIS A 163 7.03 -4.31 16.20
C HIS A 163 8.42 -4.05 15.60
N GLY A 164 8.76 -4.71 14.48
CA GLY A 164 10.06 -4.53 13.81
C GLY A 164 11.26 -5.18 14.49
N LYS A 165 11.09 -5.89 15.63
CA LYS A 165 12.19 -6.54 16.39
C LYS A 165 12.74 -7.80 15.69
N LYS A 166 13.53 -7.62 14.62
CA LYS A 166 14.06 -8.72 13.78
C LYS A 166 15.06 -9.61 14.48
N SER A 167 15.94 -9.04 15.30
CA SER A 167 16.93 -9.82 16.06
C SER A 167 16.27 -10.87 16.97
N LEU A 168 15.23 -10.45 17.71
CA LEU A 168 14.47 -11.35 18.59
C LEU A 168 13.77 -12.47 17.82
N ALA A 169 13.21 -12.17 16.65
CA ALA A 169 12.56 -13.18 15.81
C ALA A 169 13.57 -14.25 15.33
N TYR A 170 14.77 -13.85 14.90
CA TYR A 170 15.84 -14.78 14.56
C TYR A 170 16.27 -15.62 15.77
N GLN A 171 16.44 -15.00 16.94
CA GLN A 171 16.79 -15.72 18.17
C GLN A 171 15.76 -16.80 18.52
N ILE A 172 14.46 -16.51 18.42
CA ILE A 172 13.39 -17.47 18.69
C ILE A 172 13.48 -18.66 17.71
N ILE A 173 13.64 -18.39 16.42
CA ILE A 173 13.73 -19.44 15.39
C ILE A 173 14.95 -20.32 15.56
N TYR A 174 16.14 -19.73 15.71
CA TYR A 174 17.36 -20.52 15.83
C TYR A 174 17.38 -21.34 17.12
N ARG A 175 16.84 -20.82 18.22
CA ARG A 175 16.64 -21.60 19.45
C ARG A 175 15.64 -22.73 19.25
N ALA A 176 14.55 -22.52 18.51
CA ALA A 176 13.59 -23.57 18.20
C ALA A 176 14.20 -24.67 17.33
N VAL A 177 14.94 -24.30 16.28
CA VAL A 177 15.65 -25.24 15.39
C VAL A 177 16.66 -26.09 16.17
N LYS A 178 17.46 -25.46 17.05
CA LYS A 178 18.37 -26.19 17.95
C LYS A 178 17.62 -27.18 18.85
N LYS A 179 16.43 -26.82 19.34
CA LYS A 179 15.59 -27.70 20.17
C LYS A 179 14.98 -28.86 19.38
N ILE A 180 14.63 -28.66 18.10
CA ILE A 180 14.17 -29.73 17.22
C ILE A 180 15.30 -30.74 16.99
N GLN A 181 16.50 -30.24 16.67
CA GLN A 181 17.69 -31.09 16.50
C GLN A 181 17.97 -31.94 17.75
N GLN A 182 17.85 -31.36 18.94
CA GLN A 182 18.03 -32.06 20.22
C GLN A 182 16.97 -33.14 20.50
N LYS A 183 15.74 -32.99 19.98
CA LYS A 183 14.63 -33.89 20.26
C LYS A 183 14.48 -35.02 19.26
N THR A 184 14.77 -34.74 18.00
CA THR A 184 14.49 -35.67 16.89
C THR A 184 15.77 -36.26 16.32
N GLU A 185 16.94 -35.69 16.62
CA GLU A 185 18.27 -36.07 16.09
C GLU A 185 18.39 -36.04 14.56
N THR A 186 17.31 -35.74 13.85
CA THR A 186 17.23 -35.57 12.40
C THR A 186 17.46 -34.11 11.99
N ASN A 187 17.65 -33.90 10.68
CA ASN A 187 17.80 -32.57 10.12
C ASN A 187 16.55 -31.71 10.38
N PRO A 188 16.65 -30.60 11.12
CA PRO A 188 15.49 -29.81 11.55
C PRO A 188 14.86 -29.03 10.41
N LEU A 189 15.59 -28.78 9.33
CA LEU A 189 15.01 -28.19 8.12
C LEU A 189 14.11 -29.20 7.39
N SER A 190 14.42 -30.50 7.49
CA SER A 190 13.54 -31.55 6.96
C SER A 190 12.25 -31.62 7.76
N VAL A 191 12.34 -31.65 9.09
CA VAL A 191 11.19 -31.61 10.00
C VAL A 191 10.32 -30.38 9.73
N LEU A 192 10.93 -29.21 9.54
CA LEU A 192 10.19 -27.98 9.20
C LEU A 192 9.44 -28.09 7.87
N ARG A 193 10.06 -28.66 6.83
CA ARG A 193 9.39 -28.87 5.53
C ARG A 193 8.23 -29.85 5.65
N GLN A 194 8.45 -30.95 6.35
CA GLN A 194 7.44 -31.97 6.60
C GLN A 194 6.25 -31.41 7.39
N ALA A 195 6.51 -30.66 8.47
CA ALA A 195 5.48 -30.01 9.26
C ALA A 195 4.64 -29.03 8.43
N ILE A 196 5.29 -28.16 7.64
CA ILE A 196 4.56 -27.21 6.78
C ILE A 196 3.74 -27.96 5.73
N HIS A 197 4.29 -29.00 5.11
CA HIS A 197 3.56 -29.80 4.12
C HIS A 197 2.33 -30.47 4.73
N GLY A 198 2.48 -31.10 5.91
CA GLY A 198 1.37 -31.73 6.63
C GLY A 198 0.25 -30.74 6.98
N VAL A 199 0.59 -29.54 7.43
CA VAL A 199 -0.38 -28.50 7.80
C VAL A 199 -0.96 -27.76 6.59
N THR A 200 -0.34 -27.85 5.40
CA THR A 200 -0.82 -27.15 4.21
C THR A 200 -2.20 -27.69 3.80
N PRO A 201 -3.24 -26.84 3.83
CA PRO A 201 -4.54 -27.21 3.28
C PRO A 201 -4.55 -27.02 1.77
N ASP A 202 -5.33 -27.83 1.08
CA ASP A 202 -5.58 -27.70 -0.36
C ASP A 202 -6.94 -27.03 -0.63
N ILE A 203 -7.84 -27.07 0.35
CA ILE A 203 -9.18 -26.47 0.29
C ILE A 203 -9.36 -25.59 1.52
N THR A 204 -10.02 -24.45 1.32
CA THR A 204 -10.44 -23.55 2.39
C THR A 204 -11.90 -23.19 2.25
N VAL A 205 -12.47 -22.63 3.30
CA VAL A 205 -13.83 -22.09 3.27
C VAL A 205 -13.79 -20.57 3.18
N LYS A 206 -14.67 -20.00 2.36
CA LYS A 206 -14.89 -18.56 2.26
C LYS A 206 -16.36 -18.26 2.49
N ALA A 207 -16.64 -17.31 3.37
CA ALA A 207 -18.01 -16.84 3.56
C ALA A 207 -18.52 -16.13 2.30
N ARG A 208 -19.69 -16.55 1.79
CA ARG A 208 -20.42 -15.91 0.69
C ARG A 208 -21.88 -15.74 1.12
N ARG A 209 -22.48 -14.60 0.76
CA ARG A 209 -23.89 -14.32 1.05
C ARG A 209 -24.75 -14.84 -0.10
N LEU A 210 -25.71 -15.72 0.20
CA LEU A 210 -26.63 -16.34 -0.77
C LEU A 210 -28.04 -16.24 -0.18
N GLY A 211 -29.01 -15.72 -0.94
CA GLY A 211 -30.42 -15.71 -0.53
C GLY A 211 -30.72 -15.04 0.81
N GLY A 212 -29.90 -14.08 1.25
CA GLY A 212 -30.09 -13.37 2.53
C GLY A 212 -29.28 -13.92 3.71
N SER A 213 -28.82 -15.18 3.67
CA SER A 213 -27.95 -15.83 4.67
C SER A 213 -26.49 -15.89 4.22
N SER A 214 -25.56 -16.07 5.16
CA SER A 214 -24.13 -16.24 4.86
C SER A 214 -23.74 -17.72 4.95
N HIS A 215 -23.30 -18.30 3.85
CA HIS A 215 -22.86 -19.69 3.75
C HIS A 215 -21.34 -19.77 3.59
N GLN A 216 -20.76 -20.89 4.01
CA GLN A 216 -19.34 -21.16 3.81
C GLN A 216 -19.17 -21.94 2.51
N VAL A 217 -18.58 -21.29 1.51
CA VAL A 217 -18.32 -21.89 0.20
C VAL A 217 -16.90 -22.45 0.18
N PRO A 218 -16.70 -23.74 -0.13
CA PRO A 218 -15.37 -24.31 -0.26
C PRO A 218 -14.68 -23.79 -1.53
N ILE A 219 -13.39 -23.47 -1.42
CA ILE A 219 -12.54 -22.93 -2.48
C ILE A 219 -11.20 -23.64 -2.46
N GLU A 220 -10.77 -24.14 -3.62
CA GLU A 220 -9.43 -24.67 -3.82
C GLU A 220 -8.39 -23.55 -3.77
N ILE A 221 -7.29 -23.80 -3.07
CA ILE A 221 -6.25 -22.80 -2.86
C ILE A 221 -4.95 -23.23 -3.50
N GLY A 222 -4.25 -22.26 -4.09
CA GLY A 222 -2.93 -22.51 -4.66
C GLY A 222 -1.87 -22.79 -3.58
N SER A 223 -0.85 -23.57 -3.93
CA SER A 223 0.22 -24.01 -3.01
C SER A 223 0.93 -22.88 -2.26
N THR A 224 1.04 -21.69 -2.85
CA THR A 224 1.64 -20.52 -2.18
C THR A 224 0.74 -19.98 -1.06
N GLN A 225 -0.57 -19.92 -1.30
CA GLN A 225 -1.55 -19.45 -0.31
C GLN A 225 -1.72 -20.50 0.79
N GLY A 226 -1.75 -21.79 0.43
CA GLY A 226 -1.78 -22.89 1.41
C GLY A 226 -0.57 -22.88 2.34
N LYS A 227 0.65 -22.73 1.81
CA LYS A 227 1.86 -22.58 2.64
C LYS A 227 1.78 -21.38 3.58
N GLU A 228 1.21 -20.26 3.14
CA GLU A 228 1.04 -19.08 3.99
C GLU A 228 0.03 -19.31 5.12
N LEU A 229 -1.09 -19.98 4.83
CA LEU A 229 -2.08 -20.37 5.82
C LEU A 229 -1.51 -21.37 6.83
N ALA A 230 -0.74 -22.35 6.36
CA ALA A 230 -0.08 -23.33 7.23
C ALA A 230 0.86 -22.65 8.22
N ILE A 231 1.72 -21.74 7.75
CA ILE A 231 2.62 -20.96 8.62
C ILE A 231 1.82 -20.13 9.63
N ARG A 232 0.69 -19.54 9.21
CA ARG A 232 -0.17 -18.77 10.10
C ARG A 232 -0.79 -19.64 11.20
N TRP A 233 -1.34 -20.80 10.84
CA TRP A 233 -1.94 -21.73 11.81
C TRP A 233 -0.92 -22.29 12.78
N LEU A 234 0.26 -22.70 12.29
CA LEU A 234 1.38 -23.14 13.14
C LEU A 234 1.77 -22.08 14.17
N LEU A 235 1.86 -20.80 13.76
CA LEU A 235 2.21 -19.72 14.68
C LEU A 235 1.11 -19.42 15.70
N VAL A 236 -0.15 -19.52 15.31
CA VAL A 236 -1.28 -19.33 16.22
C VAL A 236 -1.32 -20.47 17.25
N ALA A 237 -1.21 -21.73 16.80
CA ALA A 237 -1.14 -22.91 17.65
C ALA A 237 0.04 -22.82 18.64
N SER A 238 1.23 -22.48 18.13
CA SER A 238 2.43 -22.30 18.95
C SER A 238 2.27 -21.21 20.03
N ARG A 239 1.52 -20.14 19.75
CA ARG A 239 1.26 -19.08 20.74
C ARG A 239 0.27 -19.53 21.81
N LYS A 240 -0.75 -20.31 21.43
CA LYS A 240 -1.79 -20.82 22.32
C LYS A 240 -1.26 -21.92 23.25
N ARG A 241 -0.25 -22.68 22.82
CA ARG A 241 0.34 -23.77 23.59
C ARG A 241 0.84 -23.33 24.98
N PRO A 242 0.64 -24.10 26.05
CA PRO A 242 1.24 -23.82 27.35
C PRO A 242 2.77 -23.97 27.31
N GLY A 243 3.50 -23.20 28.13
CA GLY A 243 4.95 -23.28 28.24
C GLY A 243 5.65 -21.93 28.45
N ARG A 244 6.92 -21.98 28.89
CA ARG A 244 7.66 -20.80 29.37
C ARG A 244 8.25 -19.92 28.26
N ASN A 245 8.74 -20.52 27.17
CA ASN A 245 9.43 -19.78 26.10
C ASN A 245 8.81 -20.08 24.73
N MET A 246 8.67 -19.05 23.89
CA MET A 246 8.12 -19.17 22.54
C MET A 246 8.92 -20.15 21.68
N ALA A 247 10.25 -20.21 21.83
CA ALA A 247 11.08 -21.16 21.10
C ALA A 247 10.74 -22.62 21.44
N PHE A 248 10.43 -22.90 22.71
CA PHE A 248 10.02 -24.24 23.16
C PHE A 248 8.65 -24.60 22.58
N LYS A 249 7.67 -23.69 22.69
CA LYS A 249 6.33 -23.91 22.15
C LYS A 249 6.35 -24.17 20.65
N LEU A 250 7.10 -23.35 19.90
CA LEU A 250 7.24 -23.49 18.45
C LEU A 250 7.93 -24.81 18.07
N SER A 251 9.00 -25.19 18.77
CA SER A 251 9.68 -26.47 18.51
C SER A 251 8.78 -27.67 18.78
N GLY A 252 7.95 -27.62 19.84
CA GLY A 252 6.99 -28.67 20.14
C GLY A 252 5.94 -28.80 19.05
N GLU A 253 5.34 -27.68 18.65
CA GLU A 253 4.29 -27.68 17.62
C GLU A 253 4.80 -28.17 16.26
N LEU A 254 6.04 -27.83 15.90
CA LEU A 254 6.64 -28.29 14.65
C LEU A 254 6.94 -29.80 14.65
N VAL A 255 7.39 -30.35 15.78
CA VAL A 255 7.64 -31.79 15.91
C VAL A 255 6.32 -32.57 15.89
N ASP A 256 5.30 -32.08 16.58
CA ASP A 256 3.98 -32.71 16.60
C ASP A 256 3.35 -32.65 15.20
N ALA A 257 3.40 -31.49 14.54
CA ALA A 257 2.88 -31.32 13.18
C ALA A 257 3.61 -32.22 12.16
N ALA A 258 4.92 -32.43 12.31
CA ALA A 258 5.67 -33.35 11.45
C ALA A 258 5.21 -34.82 11.64
N LYS A 259 4.74 -35.18 12.83
CA LYS A 259 4.16 -36.49 13.14
C LYS A 259 2.67 -36.60 12.78
N GLY A 260 2.06 -35.53 12.23
CA GLY A 260 0.64 -35.50 11.91
C GLY A 260 -0.28 -35.22 13.11
N SER A 261 0.24 -34.64 14.19
CA SER A 261 -0.55 -34.27 15.36
C SER A 261 -0.37 -32.79 15.73
N GLY A 262 -1.18 -32.30 16.66
CA GLY A 262 -1.12 -30.91 17.14
C GLY A 262 -2.30 -30.04 16.71
N ASP A 263 -2.36 -28.84 17.28
CA ASP A 263 -3.48 -27.93 17.09
C ASP A 263 -3.54 -27.38 15.66
N ALA A 264 -2.39 -27.23 15.01
CA ALA A 264 -2.32 -26.78 13.62
C ALA A 264 -2.89 -27.83 12.63
N ILE A 265 -2.63 -29.12 12.86
CA ILE A 265 -3.16 -30.21 12.05
C ILE A 265 -4.66 -30.37 12.29
N ARG A 266 -5.09 -30.37 13.56
CA ARG A 266 -6.51 -30.37 13.90
C ARG A 266 -7.27 -29.23 13.22
N LYS A 267 -6.66 -28.04 13.12
CA LYS A 267 -7.27 -26.92 12.40
C LYS A 267 -7.43 -27.19 10.90
N LYS A 268 -6.44 -27.81 10.25
CA LYS A 268 -6.54 -28.25 8.86
C LYS A 268 -7.68 -29.24 8.68
N GLU A 269 -7.75 -30.27 9.52
CA GLU A 269 -8.80 -31.30 9.46
C GLU A 269 -10.20 -30.71 9.66
N GLU A 270 -10.37 -29.81 10.63
CA GLU A 270 -11.61 -29.06 10.84
C GLU A 270 -12.03 -28.30 9.57
N THR A 271 -11.07 -27.64 8.90
CA THR A 271 -11.38 -26.91 7.65
C THR A 271 -11.74 -27.82 6.49
N HIS A 272 -11.12 -29.01 6.39
CA HIS A 272 -11.48 -29.99 5.37
C HIS A 272 -12.87 -30.58 5.63
N ARG A 273 -13.16 -31.00 6.87
CA ARG A 273 -14.49 -31.50 7.27
C ARG A 273 -15.59 -30.49 6.98
N MET A 274 -15.33 -29.22 7.26
CA MET A 274 -16.27 -28.13 7.00
C MET A 274 -16.43 -27.83 5.50
N ALA A 275 -15.37 -27.99 4.71
CA ALA A 275 -15.44 -27.87 3.25
C ALA A 275 -16.24 -29.03 2.63
N GLU A 276 -16.06 -30.26 3.12
CA GLU A 276 -16.79 -31.45 2.69
C GLU A 276 -18.29 -31.32 3.00
N ALA A 277 -18.64 -30.88 4.22
CA ALA A 277 -20.03 -30.65 4.61
C ALA A 277 -20.73 -29.60 3.73
N ASN A 278 -19.98 -28.63 3.19
CA ASN A 278 -20.50 -27.56 2.33
C ASN A 278 -20.17 -27.77 0.84
N ARG A 279 -19.82 -29.00 0.43
CA ARG A 279 -19.47 -29.31 -0.97
C ARG A 279 -20.58 -28.94 -1.95
N SER A 280 -21.84 -29.04 -1.53
CA SER A 280 -22.99 -28.64 -2.33
C SER A 280 -22.93 -27.17 -2.75
N PHE A 281 -22.33 -26.28 -1.95
CA PHE A 281 -22.23 -24.85 -2.27
C PHE A 281 -21.06 -24.48 -3.18
N ALA A 282 -20.20 -25.45 -3.56
CA ALA A 282 -19.01 -25.19 -4.39
C ALA A 282 -19.34 -24.59 -5.76
N HIS A 283 -20.52 -24.89 -6.31
CA HIS A 283 -20.96 -24.35 -7.60
C HIS A 283 -21.30 -22.86 -7.56
N PHE A 284 -21.49 -22.28 -6.37
CA PHE A 284 -21.76 -20.85 -6.20
C PHE A 284 -20.48 -20.01 -6.13
N LEU A 285 -19.36 -20.48 -6.69
CA LEU A 285 -18.05 -19.81 -6.73
C LEU A 285 -18.00 -18.63 -7.71
#